data_AF-A0A3P8AYX2-F1
#
_entry.id   AF-A0A3P8AYX2-F1
#
_cell.length_a   1.000
_cell.length_b   1.000
_cell.length_c   1.000
_cell.angle_alpha   90.00
_cell.angle_beta   90.00
_cell.angle_gamma   90.00
#
_symmetry.space_group_name_H-M   'P 1'
#
loop_
_entity.id
_entity.type
_entity.pdbx_description
1 polymer ?
#
loop_
_entity_poly.entity_id
_entity_poly.type
_entity_poly.pdbx_seq_one_letter_code
_entity_poly.pdbx_strand_id
1 'polypeptide(L)'
;MFVKPPATPWGSILTSRAVWACWFGHFAGDWGAYTMLVSLPSFLKDVLGLDLSSLGMVSAVPYIAYFVVINIGGFLADFIRSKNILGTLNTRRAAMLLALLGQGMFLVLSGYCGCGQEALVIIYLTAGMAISGLQYSGFVVNYLDIAPSFSGTIMGMGNTISCLAGIVSPIVTSALTPNGTQEEWQGVLWLTAGILAIGSIVFSLFASGEVQEWAKLKGGEAPEELPLKEAEANLEKDTH
;
A
#
# COMPACT_ATOMS: atom_id res chain seq x y z
N MET A 1 -27.57 15.33 21.73
CA MET A 1 -27.34 16.34 20.67
C MET A 1 -26.50 15.68 19.59
N PHE A 2 -27.06 15.40 18.41
CA PHE A 2 -26.27 14.85 17.30
C PHE A 2 -25.43 15.97 16.72
N VAL A 3 -24.13 16.00 17.03
CA VAL A 3 -23.18 16.91 16.39
C VAL A 3 -23.18 16.57 14.90
N LYS A 4 -23.65 17.49 14.06
CA LYS A 4 -23.57 17.34 12.61
C LYS A 4 -22.08 17.22 12.27
N PRO A 5 -21.64 16.16 11.55
CA PRO A 5 -20.25 16.08 11.15
C PRO A 5 -19.90 17.32 10.33
N PRO A 6 -18.71 17.91 10.54
CA PRO A 6 -18.26 19.05 9.75
C PRO A 6 -18.32 18.68 8.26
N ALA A 7 -18.71 19.64 7.42
CA ALA A 7 -18.77 19.43 5.98
C ALA A 7 -17.41 18.96 5.46
N THR A 8 -17.42 17.92 4.64
CA THR A 8 -16.18 17.33 4.10
C THR A 8 -15.38 18.38 3.32
N PRO A 9 -14.11 18.63 3.67
CA PRO A 9 -13.29 19.68 3.05
C PRO A 9 -12.72 19.23 1.70
N TRP A 10 -13.59 18.99 0.71
CA TRP A 10 -13.23 18.42 -0.60
C TRP A 10 -12.08 19.16 -1.29
N GLY A 11 -12.12 20.49 -1.31
CA GLY A 11 -11.06 21.29 -1.94
C GLY A 11 -9.69 21.09 -1.27
N SER A 12 -9.65 20.93 0.05
CA SER A 12 -8.40 20.69 0.79
C SER A 12 -7.89 19.27 0.60
N ILE A 13 -8.79 18.28 0.54
CA ILE A 13 -8.43 16.89 0.25
C ILE A 13 -7.82 16.78 -1.16
N LEU A 14 -8.50 17.32 -2.17
CA LEU A 14 -8.09 17.21 -3.58
C LEU A 14 -6.84 18.05 -3.94
N THR A 15 -6.43 18.99 -3.08
CA THR A 15 -5.20 19.77 -3.26
C THR A 15 -4.06 19.32 -2.33
N SER A 16 -4.32 18.39 -1.41
CA SER A 16 -3.32 17.93 -0.44
C SER A 16 -2.28 17.02 -1.10
N ARG A 17 -1.02 17.45 -1.05
CA ARG A 17 0.13 16.68 -1.54
C ARG A 17 0.26 15.33 -0.85
N ALA A 18 0.00 15.26 0.46
CA ALA A 18 0.08 14.02 1.22
C ALA A 18 -1.00 13.01 0.81
N VAL A 19 -2.21 13.48 0.48
CA VAL A 19 -3.29 12.62 -0.05
C VAL A 19 -2.89 12.05 -1.41
N TRP A 20 -2.43 12.90 -2.33
CA TRP A 20 -1.95 12.46 -3.64
C TRP A 20 -0.77 11.49 -3.53
N ALA A 21 0.17 11.74 -2.61
CA ALA A 21 1.29 10.84 -2.35
C ALA A 21 0.79 9.43 -1.99
N CYS A 22 -0.18 9.32 -1.08
CA CYS A 22 -0.80 8.05 -0.71
C CYS A 22 -1.51 7.38 -1.89
N TRP A 23 -2.26 8.14 -2.70
CA TRP A 23 -2.96 7.59 -3.87
C TRP A 23 -2.01 7.07 -4.95
N PHE A 24 -0.94 7.80 -5.26
CA PHE A 24 0.07 7.34 -6.22
C PHE A 24 0.84 6.12 -5.70
N GLY A 25 1.19 6.11 -4.41
CA GLY A 25 1.83 4.95 -3.77
C GLY A 25 0.93 3.71 -3.81
N HIS A 26 -0.36 3.89 -3.47
CA HIS A 26 -1.38 2.83 -3.53
C HIS A 26 -1.54 2.29 -4.94
N PHE A 27 -1.75 3.18 -5.92
CA PHE A 27 -1.90 2.81 -7.34
C PHE A 27 -0.69 2.02 -7.85
N ALA A 28 0.53 2.45 -7.54
CA ALA A 28 1.74 1.76 -8.00
C ALA A 28 1.88 0.37 -7.36
N GLY A 29 1.61 0.27 -6.06
CA GLY A 29 1.60 -0.99 -5.32
C GLY A 29 0.62 -2.01 -5.89
N ASP A 30 -0.61 -1.56 -6.12
CA ASP A 30 -1.67 -2.38 -6.70
C ASP A 30 -1.40 -2.70 -8.17
N TRP A 31 -0.76 -1.82 -8.94
CA TRP A 31 -0.28 -2.16 -10.28
C TRP A 31 0.61 -3.40 -10.25
N GLY A 32 1.62 -3.43 -9.37
CA GLY A 32 2.51 -4.59 -9.25
C GLY A 32 1.76 -5.85 -8.78
N ALA A 33 0.88 -5.71 -7.79
CA ALA A 33 0.10 -6.82 -7.25
C ALA A 33 -0.89 -7.39 -8.28
N TYR A 34 -1.66 -6.55 -8.98
CA TYR A 34 -2.64 -6.99 -9.97
C TYR A 34 -2.01 -7.52 -11.25
N THR A 35 -0.90 -6.91 -11.72
CA THR A 35 -0.15 -7.45 -12.86
C THR A 35 0.24 -8.89 -12.59
N MET A 36 0.82 -9.17 -11.41
CA MET A 36 1.17 -10.54 -11.05
C MET A 36 -0.06 -11.40 -10.79
N LEU A 37 -1.12 -10.89 -10.15
CA LEU A 37 -2.35 -11.65 -9.92
C LEU A 37 -2.96 -12.21 -11.20
N VAL A 38 -3.06 -11.38 -12.23
CA VAL A 38 -3.72 -11.75 -13.48
C VAL A 38 -2.76 -12.48 -14.42
N SER A 39 -1.51 -12.04 -14.48
CA SER A 39 -0.57 -12.48 -15.51
C SER A 39 0.42 -13.54 -15.05
N LEU A 40 0.53 -13.84 -13.75
CA LEU A 40 1.43 -14.87 -13.22
C LEU A 40 1.21 -16.25 -13.86
N PRO A 41 -0.02 -16.77 -14.02
CA PRO A 41 -0.23 -18.06 -14.65
C PRO A 41 0.28 -18.09 -16.09
N SER A 42 0.01 -17.02 -16.86
CA SER A 42 0.51 -16.88 -18.24
C SER A 42 2.03 -16.77 -18.28
N PHE A 43 2.63 -15.97 -17.40
CA PHE A 43 4.08 -15.84 -17.28
C PHE A 43 4.75 -17.19 -16.99
N LEU A 44 4.26 -17.93 -16.00
CA LEU A 44 4.79 -19.25 -15.65
C LEU A 44 4.63 -20.26 -16.79
N LYS A 45 3.50 -20.20 -17.52
CA LYS A 45 3.28 -21.06 -18.70
C LYS A 45 4.23 -20.70 -19.83
N ASP A 46 4.34 -19.43 -20.17
CA ASP A 46 5.08 -18.95 -21.33
C ASP A 46 6.60 -19.04 -21.12
N VAL A 47 7.07 -18.74 -19.90
CA VAL A 47 8.51 -18.70 -19.58
C VAL A 47 9.03 -20.05 -19.08
N LEU A 48 8.26 -20.79 -18.28
CA LEU A 48 8.71 -22.07 -17.70
C LEU A 48 8.12 -23.30 -18.42
N GLY A 49 7.16 -23.12 -19.32
CA GLY A 49 6.49 -24.24 -19.98
C GLY A 49 5.69 -25.13 -19.02
N LEU A 50 5.34 -24.64 -17.83
CA LEU A 50 4.69 -25.46 -16.80
C LEU A 50 3.31 -25.95 -17.24
N ASP A 51 3.06 -27.24 -17.05
CA ASP A 51 1.75 -27.84 -17.31
C ASP A 51 0.68 -27.28 -16.37
N LEU A 52 -0.52 -27.09 -16.92
CA LEU A 52 -1.70 -26.51 -16.24
C LEU A 52 -2.06 -27.19 -14.91
N SER A 53 -1.71 -28.46 -14.72
CA SER A 53 -1.99 -29.22 -13.49
C SER A 53 -1.17 -28.77 -12.28
N SER A 54 0.05 -28.26 -12.49
CA SER A 54 0.96 -27.81 -11.43
C SER A 54 0.87 -26.31 -11.13
N LEU A 55 0.30 -25.55 -12.08
CA LEU A 55 0.26 -24.10 -12.06
C LEU A 55 -0.50 -23.54 -10.84
N GLY A 56 -1.57 -24.22 -10.41
CA GLY A 56 -2.38 -23.79 -9.27
C GLY A 56 -1.62 -23.82 -7.93
N MET A 57 -0.87 -24.90 -7.68
CA MET A 57 -0.05 -25.01 -6.46
C MET A 57 1.12 -24.04 -6.47
N VAL A 58 1.84 -23.94 -7.58
CA VAL A 58 3.00 -23.04 -7.71
C VAL A 58 2.58 -21.58 -7.61
N SER A 59 1.46 -21.21 -8.24
CA SER A 59 0.94 -19.83 -8.18
C SER A 59 0.45 -19.43 -6.79
N ALA A 60 0.11 -20.38 -5.91
CA ALA A 60 -0.32 -20.05 -4.55
C ALA A 60 0.84 -19.62 -3.64
N VAL A 61 2.07 -20.09 -3.89
CA VAL A 61 3.24 -19.86 -3.04
C VAL A 61 3.55 -18.36 -2.85
N PRO A 62 3.61 -17.52 -3.92
CA PRO A 62 3.84 -16.09 -3.78
C PRO A 62 2.79 -15.39 -2.90
N TYR A 63 1.52 -15.75 -3.00
CA TYR A 63 0.44 -15.10 -2.23
C TYR A 63 0.40 -15.53 -0.77
N ILE A 64 0.78 -16.77 -0.46
CA ILE A 64 0.96 -17.20 0.93
C ILE A 64 2.10 -16.40 1.57
N ALA A 65 3.23 -16.27 0.87
CA ALA A 65 4.37 -15.49 1.37
C ALA A 65 4.01 -14.00 1.52
N TYR A 66 3.26 -13.43 0.57
CA TYR A 66 2.68 -12.09 0.66
C TYR A 66 1.84 -11.89 1.92
N PHE A 67 0.89 -12.80 2.19
CA PHE A 67 0.06 -12.75 3.39
C PHE A 67 0.89 -12.76 4.68
N VAL A 68 1.90 -13.63 4.76
CA VAL A 68 2.79 -13.71 5.93
C VAL A 68 3.54 -12.39 6.13
N VAL A 69 4.12 -11.82 5.06
CA VAL A 69 4.90 -10.58 5.17
C VAL A 69 4.03 -9.35 5.45
N ILE A 70 2.78 -9.30 5.00
CA ILE A 70 1.84 -8.23 5.39
C ILE A 70 1.73 -8.15 6.91
N ASN A 71 1.54 -9.29 7.57
CA ASN A 71 1.40 -9.36 9.02
C ASN A 71 2.72 -9.01 9.73
N ILE A 72 3.84 -9.59 9.29
CA ILE A 72 5.16 -9.30 9.85
C ILE A 72 5.52 -7.82 9.70
N GLY A 73 5.20 -7.22 8.55
CA GLY A 73 5.44 -5.80 8.27
C GLY A 73 4.74 -4.89 9.27
N GLY A 74 3.49 -5.20 9.64
CA GLY A 74 2.74 -4.44 10.62
C GLY A 74 3.40 -4.48 12.00
N PHE A 75 3.71 -5.68 12.49
CA PHE A 75 4.42 -5.86 13.76
C PHE A 75 5.79 -5.17 13.77
N LEU A 76 6.54 -5.27 12.67
CA LEU A 76 7.85 -4.64 12.54
C LEU A 76 7.74 -3.11 12.56
N ALA A 77 6.77 -2.53 11.84
CA ALA A 77 6.53 -1.10 11.82
C ALA A 77 6.14 -0.57 13.22
N ASP A 78 5.29 -1.30 13.94
CA ASP A 78 4.91 -0.94 15.30
C ASP A 78 6.08 -1.08 16.28
N PHE A 79 6.89 -2.13 16.15
CA PHE A 79 8.10 -2.29 16.93
C PHE A 79 9.09 -1.13 16.71
N ILE A 80 9.39 -0.79 15.46
CA ILE A 80 10.28 0.31 15.09
C ILE A 80 9.81 1.64 15.70
N ARG A 81 8.50 1.92 15.63
CA ARG A 81 7.91 3.13 16.20
C ARG A 81 7.91 3.11 17.73
N SER A 82 7.53 2.00 18.36
CA SER A 82 7.49 1.87 19.83
C SER A 82 8.85 2.03 20.51
N LYS A 83 9.93 1.66 19.79
CA LYS A 83 11.31 1.83 20.24
C LYS A 83 11.92 3.17 19.82
N ASN A 84 11.14 4.07 19.22
CA ASN A 84 11.60 5.36 18.69
C ASN A 84 12.82 5.24 17.76
N ILE A 85 12.94 4.12 17.02
CA ILE A 85 14.06 3.89 16.08
C ILE A 85 13.89 4.80 14.87
N LEU A 86 12.67 4.88 14.33
CA LEU A 86 12.28 5.80 13.26
C LEU A 86 10.97 6.49 13.63
N GLY A 87 10.84 7.76 13.23
CA GLY A 87 9.56 8.46 13.29
C GLY A 87 8.51 7.84 12.35
N THR A 88 7.23 8.20 12.52
CA THR A 88 6.12 7.67 11.72
C THR A 88 6.38 7.80 10.22
N LEU A 89 6.69 9.01 9.73
CA LEU A 89 6.94 9.24 8.31
C LEU A 89 8.08 8.37 7.76
N ASN A 90 9.21 8.32 8.45
CA ASN A 90 10.36 7.56 7.99
C ASN A 90 10.09 6.05 8.01
N THR A 91 9.28 5.57 8.96
CA THR A 91 8.80 4.18 8.98
C THR A 91 7.94 3.88 7.75
N ARG A 92 6.97 4.76 7.41
CA ARG A 92 6.12 4.58 6.22
C ARG A 92 6.92 4.63 4.92
N ARG A 93 7.88 5.57 4.82
CA ARG A 93 8.79 5.70 3.68
C ARG A 93 9.65 4.47 3.49
N ALA A 94 10.28 3.99 4.56
CA ALA A 94 11.11 2.79 4.50
C ALA A 94 10.30 1.57 4.06
N ALA A 95 9.09 1.39 4.60
CA ALA A 95 8.19 0.32 4.19
C ALA A 95 7.84 0.40 2.69
N MET A 96 7.46 1.58 2.19
CA MET A 96 7.12 1.77 0.77
C MET A 96 8.31 1.58 -0.18
N LEU A 97 9.49 2.10 0.19
CA LEU A 97 10.71 1.93 -0.61
C LEU A 97 11.12 0.46 -0.69
N LEU A 98 11.17 -0.23 0.45
CA LEU A 98 11.51 -1.66 0.48
C LEU A 98 10.50 -2.50 -0.27
N ALA A 99 9.21 -2.23 -0.08
CA ALA A 99 8.14 -2.95 -0.76
C ALA A 99 8.22 -2.81 -2.27
N LEU A 100 8.16 -1.59 -2.78
CA LEU A 100 7.96 -1.35 -4.21
C LEU A 100 9.26 -1.52 -5.01
N LEU A 101 10.40 -1.02 -4.50
CA LEU A 101 11.68 -1.21 -5.18
C LEU A 101 12.15 -2.66 -5.08
N GLY A 102 11.94 -3.31 -3.93
CA GLY A 102 12.23 -4.72 -3.74
C GLY A 102 11.40 -5.60 -4.68
N GLN A 103 10.09 -5.34 -4.76
CA GLN A 103 9.21 -6.04 -5.70
C GLN A 103 9.69 -5.86 -7.14
N GLY A 104 9.91 -4.61 -7.57
CA GLY A 104 10.38 -4.32 -8.93
C GLY A 104 11.71 -5.02 -9.26
N MET A 105 12.67 -5.00 -8.34
CA MET A 105 13.95 -5.69 -8.50
C MET A 105 13.76 -7.20 -8.71
N PHE A 106 13.02 -7.88 -7.82
CA PHE A 106 12.83 -9.32 -7.91
C PHE A 106 12.01 -9.72 -9.14
N LEU A 107 11.02 -8.91 -9.53
CA LEU A 107 10.28 -9.13 -10.77
C LEU A 107 11.19 -9.07 -11.99
N VAL A 108 12.03 -8.04 -12.10
CA VAL A 108 13.01 -7.93 -13.20
C VAL A 108 13.97 -9.12 -13.19
N LEU A 109 14.51 -9.52 -12.04
CA LEU A 109 15.40 -10.68 -11.93
C LEU A 109 14.75 -11.98 -12.41
N SER A 110 13.45 -12.15 -12.13
CA SER A 110 12.71 -13.33 -12.61
C SER A 110 12.62 -13.41 -14.14
N GLY A 111 12.55 -12.26 -14.83
CA GLY A 111 12.50 -12.19 -16.29
C GLY A 111 13.80 -12.59 -16.99
N TYR A 112 14.93 -12.60 -16.29
CA TYR A 112 16.25 -12.95 -16.84
C TYR A 112 16.71 -14.38 -16.51
N CYS A 113 15.88 -15.16 -15.83
CA CYS A 113 16.16 -16.57 -15.60
C CYS A 113 15.87 -17.38 -16.87
N GLY A 114 16.76 -18.31 -17.23
CA GLY A 114 16.65 -19.11 -18.45
C GLY A 114 16.25 -20.57 -18.22
N CYS A 115 16.43 -21.41 -19.25
CA CYS A 115 16.18 -22.85 -19.17
C CYS A 115 16.95 -23.52 -18.02
N GLY A 116 16.29 -24.35 -17.22
CA GLY A 116 16.88 -25.04 -16.07
C GLY A 116 16.97 -24.19 -14.79
N GLN A 117 16.37 -22.99 -14.79
CA GLN A 117 16.33 -22.07 -13.65
C GLN A 117 14.90 -21.81 -13.16
N GLU A 118 13.99 -22.76 -13.36
CA GLU A 118 12.56 -22.65 -13.03
C GLU A 118 12.36 -22.36 -11.53
N ALA A 119 13.15 -23.01 -10.68
CA ALA A 119 13.13 -22.78 -9.23
C ALA A 119 13.54 -21.35 -8.86
N LEU A 120 14.52 -20.75 -9.57
CA LEU A 120 14.94 -19.37 -9.32
C LEU A 120 13.84 -18.37 -9.71
N VAL A 121 13.12 -18.62 -10.80
CA VAL A 121 11.96 -17.80 -11.18
C VAL A 121 10.92 -17.81 -10.07
N ILE A 122 10.55 -18.99 -9.57
CA ILE A 122 9.56 -19.11 -8.49
C ILE A 122 10.06 -18.41 -7.21
N ILE A 123 11.35 -18.56 -6.87
CA ILE A 123 11.95 -17.89 -5.70
C ILE A 123 11.89 -16.37 -5.85
N TYR A 124 12.27 -15.81 -7.00
CA TYR A 124 12.24 -14.37 -7.22
C TYR A 124 10.81 -13.82 -7.25
N LEU A 125 9.88 -14.47 -7.94
CA LEU A 125 8.47 -14.06 -7.92
C LEU A 125 7.89 -14.11 -6.51
N THR A 126 8.20 -15.17 -5.75
CA THR A 126 7.77 -15.31 -4.36
C THR A 126 8.38 -14.22 -3.49
N ALA A 127 9.68 -13.95 -3.60
CA ALA A 127 10.36 -12.91 -2.84
C ALA A 127 9.83 -11.51 -3.18
N GLY A 128 9.58 -11.22 -4.46
CA GLY A 128 9.01 -9.96 -4.93
C GLY A 128 7.59 -9.73 -4.43
N MET A 129 6.74 -10.76 -4.49
CA MET A 129 5.39 -10.69 -3.92
C MET A 129 5.41 -10.66 -2.40
N ALA A 130 6.33 -11.35 -1.74
CA ALA A 130 6.44 -11.32 -0.29
C ALA A 130 6.83 -9.92 0.20
N ILE A 131 7.91 -9.34 -0.33
CA ILE A 131 8.41 -8.04 0.11
C ILE A 131 7.42 -6.91 -0.19
N SER A 132 6.63 -7.01 -1.27
CA SER A 132 5.59 -6.02 -1.57
C SER A 132 4.56 -5.91 -0.44
N GLY A 133 4.36 -6.96 0.37
CA GLY A 133 3.47 -6.96 1.54
C GLY A 133 3.77 -5.87 2.56
N LEU A 134 5.02 -5.39 2.62
CA LEU A 134 5.41 -4.28 3.49
C LEU A 134 4.66 -2.97 3.15
N GLN A 135 4.13 -2.81 1.93
CA GLN A 135 3.42 -1.61 1.51
C GLN A 135 2.20 -1.28 2.38
N TYR A 136 1.52 -2.29 2.95
CA TYR A 136 0.38 -2.09 3.84
C TYR A 136 0.78 -1.40 5.15
N SER A 137 2.03 -1.58 5.58
CA SER A 137 2.60 -0.85 6.71
C SER A 137 3.06 0.57 6.33
N GLY A 138 3.08 0.87 5.03
CA GLY A 138 3.36 2.17 4.44
C GLY A 138 2.08 2.96 4.20
N PHE A 139 1.51 2.86 3.00
CA PHE A 139 0.45 3.77 2.55
C PHE A 139 -0.89 3.58 3.26
N VAL A 140 -1.28 2.33 3.59
CA VAL A 140 -2.61 2.06 4.18
C VAL A 140 -2.75 2.74 5.54
N VAL A 141 -1.75 2.56 6.40
CA VAL A 141 -1.74 3.23 7.71
C VAL A 141 -1.50 4.73 7.55
N ASN A 142 -0.82 5.18 6.49
CA ASN A 142 -0.59 6.61 6.24
C ASN A 142 -1.90 7.40 6.05
N TYR A 143 -2.98 6.79 5.55
CA TYR A 143 -4.29 7.47 5.49
C TYR A 143 -4.80 7.88 6.87
N LEU A 144 -4.58 7.03 7.88
CA LEU A 144 -4.89 7.33 9.28
C LEU A 144 -3.94 8.39 9.84
N ASP A 145 -2.64 8.29 9.54
CA ASP A 145 -1.63 9.24 10.02
C ASP A 145 -1.93 10.69 9.55
N ILE A 146 -2.45 10.88 8.32
CA ILE A 146 -2.68 12.22 7.75
C ILE A 146 -4.07 12.79 8.02
N ALA A 147 -5.09 11.96 8.15
CA ALA A 147 -6.46 12.43 8.33
C ALA A 147 -7.33 11.40 9.06
N PRO A 148 -7.17 11.22 10.39
CA PRO A 148 -7.91 10.22 11.16
C PRO A 148 -9.43 10.27 10.92
N SER A 149 -10.02 11.47 11.00
CA SER A 149 -11.46 11.71 10.84
C SER A 149 -12.00 11.51 9.43
N PHE A 150 -11.14 11.57 8.41
CA PHE A 150 -11.53 11.43 6.99
C PHE A 150 -10.84 10.24 6.29
N SER A 151 -10.14 9.41 7.05
CA SER A 151 -9.28 8.32 6.59
C SER A 151 -10.04 7.34 5.69
N GLY A 152 -11.24 6.93 6.10
CA GLY A 152 -12.11 6.07 5.30
C GLY A 152 -12.52 6.70 3.96
N THR A 153 -12.81 8.00 3.94
CA THR A 153 -13.18 8.72 2.71
C THR A 153 -12.00 8.80 1.73
N ILE A 154 -10.83 9.20 2.20
CA ILE A 154 -9.63 9.32 1.34
C ILE A 154 -9.09 7.96 0.91
N MET A 155 -9.19 6.93 1.76
CA MET A 155 -8.83 5.55 1.43
C MET A 155 -9.79 4.98 0.38
N GLY A 156 -11.09 5.22 0.51
CA GLY A 156 -12.09 4.80 -0.48
C GLY A 156 -11.83 5.41 -1.86
N MET A 157 -11.55 6.72 -1.93
CA MET A 157 -11.13 7.37 -3.19
C MET A 157 -9.83 6.78 -3.74
N GLY A 158 -8.85 6.55 -2.85
CA GLY A 158 -7.59 5.91 -3.23
C GLY A 158 -7.79 4.52 -3.82
N ASN A 159 -8.69 3.71 -3.24
CA ASN A 159 -9.03 2.39 -3.74
C ASN A 159 -9.69 2.48 -5.13
N THR A 160 -10.59 3.43 -5.36
CA THR A 160 -11.17 3.65 -6.69
C THR A 160 -10.11 3.96 -7.75
N ILE A 161 -9.13 4.83 -7.42
CA ILE A 161 -7.99 5.12 -8.32
C ILE A 161 -7.17 3.85 -8.54
N SER A 162 -6.94 3.08 -7.48
CA SER A 162 -6.17 1.84 -7.50
C SER A 162 -6.80 0.74 -8.37
N CYS A 163 -8.13 0.62 -8.37
CA CYS A 163 -8.86 -0.29 -9.25
C CYS A 163 -8.58 -0.02 -10.74
N LEU A 164 -8.23 1.21 -11.13
CA LEU A 164 -7.80 1.50 -12.50
C LEU A 164 -6.52 0.73 -12.85
N ALA A 165 -5.61 0.53 -11.91
CA ALA A 165 -4.43 -0.31 -12.12
C ALA A 165 -4.84 -1.76 -12.41
N GLY A 166 -5.85 -2.30 -11.71
CA GLY A 166 -6.37 -3.64 -11.96
C GLY A 166 -7.05 -3.81 -13.32
N ILE A 167 -7.61 -2.75 -13.88
CA ILE A 167 -8.21 -2.75 -15.23
C ILE A 167 -7.14 -2.57 -16.31
N VAL A 168 -6.22 -1.62 -16.12
CA VAL A 168 -5.25 -1.22 -17.15
C VAL A 168 -4.08 -2.19 -17.22
N SER A 169 -3.59 -2.71 -16.09
CA SER A 169 -2.39 -3.55 -16.08
C SER A 169 -2.51 -4.84 -16.92
N PRO A 170 -3.63 -5.58 -16.94
CA PRO A 170 -3.74 -6.77 -17.79
C PRO A 170 -3.84 -6.42 -19.29
N ILE A 171 -4.50 -5.30 -19.62
CA ILE A 171 -4.61 -4.81 -21.00
C ILE A 171 -3.22 -4.48 -21.55
N VAL A 172 -2.44 -3.74 -20.76
CA VAL A 172 -1.06 -3.38 -21.13
C VAL A 172 -0.18 -4.62 -21.22
N THR A 173 -0.29 -5.54 -20.25
CA THR A 173 0.46 -6.80 -20.26
C THR A 173 0.16 -7.60 -21.53
N SER A 174 -1.12 -7.80 -21.85
CA SER A 174 -1.53 -8.54 -23.05
C SER A 174 -1.07 -7.87 -24.34
N ALA A 175 -1.04 -6.52 -24.39
CA ALA A 175 -0.56 -5.79 -25.56
C ALA A 175 0.96 -5.88 -25.74
N LEU A 176 1.71 -6.04 -24.64
CA LEU A 176 3.17 -6.18 -24.65
C LEU A 176 3.64 -7.63 -24.86
N THR A 177 2.78 -8.62 -24.65
CA THR A 177 3.11 -10.05 -24.80
C THR A 177 2.28 -10.74 -25.90
N PRO A 178 2.27 -10.25 -27.15
CA PRO A 178 1.47 -10.86 -28.22
C PRO A 178 1.93 -12.28 -28.59
N ASN A 179 3.21 -12.61 -28.39
CA ASN A 179 3.78 -13.91 -28.72
C ASN A 179 4.18 -14.73 -27.49
N GLY A 180 4.06 -14.17 -26.28
CA GLY A 180 4.43 -14.82 -25.03
C GLY A 180 5.94 -15.07 -24.91
N THR A 181 6.78 -14.28 -25.56
CA THR A 181 8.23 -14.51 -25.50
C THR A 181 8.82 -13.98 -24.19
N GLN A 182 9.96 -14.54 -23.77
CA GLN A 182 10.67 -14.06 -22.58
C GLN A 182 11.06 -12.58 -22.69
N GLU A 183 11.45 -12.09 -23.86
CA GLU A 183 11.81 -10.70 -24.10
C GLU A 183 10.59 -9.76 -23.94
N GLU A 184 9.42 -10.17 -24.44
CA GLU A 184 8.16 -9.45 -24.23
C GLU A 184 7.81 -9.35 -22.74
N TRP A 185 7.95 -10.45 -22.01
CA TRP A 185 7.73 -10.46 -20.55
C TRP A 185 8.72 -9.60 -19.79
N GLN A 186 10.00 -9.56 -20.19
CA GLN A 186 10.98 -8.62 -19.62
C GLN A 186 10.53 -7.17 -19.78
N GLY A 187 9.92 -6.82 -20.92
CA GLY A 187 9.31 -5.50 -21.14
C GLY A 187 8.21 -5.17 -20.13
N VAL A 188 7.30 -6.10 -19.87
CA VAL A 188 6.23 -5.96 -18.86
C VAL A 188 6.81 -5.78 -17.44
N LEU A 189 7.84 -6.57 -17.10
CA LEU A 189 8.47 -6.55 -15.79
C LEU A 189 9.23 -5.24 -15.55
N TRP A 190 9.94 -4.72 -16.57
CA TRP A 190 10.58 -3.40 -16.49
C TRP A 190 9.59 -2.25 -16.41
N LEU A 191 8.50 -2.29 -17.17
CA LEU A 191 7.43 -1.30 -17.07
C LEU A 191 6.85 -1.27 -15.65
N THR A 192 6.55 -2.46 -15.11
CA THR A 192 6.04 -2.62 -13.75
C THR A 192 7.03 -2.09 -12.74
N ALA A 193 8.31 -2.44 -12.84
CA ALA A 193 9.37 -1.92 -11.97
C ALA A 193 9.50 -0.39 -12.04
N GLY A 194 9.35 0.20 -13.23
CA GLY A 194 9.34 1.66 -13.41
C GLY A 194 8.18 2.34 -12.69
N ILE A 195 6.96 1.80 -12.83
CA ILE A 195 5.77 2.31 -12.14
C ILE A 195 5.92 2.20 -10.62
N LEU A 196 6.41 1.05 -10.13
CA LEU A 196 6.69 0.81 -8.71
C LEU A 196 7.73 1.81 -8.17
N ALA A 197 8.81 2.03 -8.93
CA ALA A 197 9.86 2.99 -8.56
C ALA A 197 9.32 4.42 -8.49
N ILE A 198 8.60 4.88 -9.52
CA ILE A 198 7.98 6.21 -9.53
C ILE A 198 7.02 6.38 -8.35
N GLY A 199 6.13 5.41 -8.11
CA GLY A 199 5.20 5.43 -6.99
C GLY A 199 5.90 5.52 -5.64
N SER A 200 6.98 4.74 -5.45
CA SER A 200 7.79 4.77 -4.22
C SER A 200 8.48 6.11 -4.00
N ILE A 201 8.98 6.74 -5.07
CA ILE A 201 9.66 8.04 -5.04
C ILE A 201 8.64 9.15 -4.74
N VAL A 202 7.51 9.18 -5.45
CA VAL A 202 6.44 10.16 -5.24
C VAL A 202 5.91 10.06 -3.81
N PHE A 203 5.63 8.84 -3.34
CA PHE A 203 5.23 8.63 -1.95
C PHE A 203 6.30 9.14 -0.99
N SER A 204 7.57 8.78 -1.21
CA SER A 204 8.66 9.16 -0.31
C SER A 204 8.86 10.67 -0.25
N LEU A 205 8.74 11.38 -1.37
CA LEU A 205 8.94 12.83 -1.41
C LEU A 205 7.77 13.60 -0.77
N PHE A 206 6.53 13.16 -0.96
CA PHE A 206 5.35 13.97 -0.63
C PHE A 206 4.48 13.44 0.51
N ALA A 207 4.72 12.22 1.00
CA ALA A 207 3.99 11.69 2.15
C ALA A 207 4.26 12.50 3.42
N SER A 208 3.27 12.52 4.32
CA SER A 208 3.35 13.15 5.64
C SER A 208 3.06 12.11 6.71
N GLY A 209 3.79 12.18 7.84
CA GLY A 209 3.52 11.38 9.04
C GLY A 209 2.73 12.14 10.10
N GLU A 210 2.25 13.34 9.78
CA GLU A 210 1.48 14.21 10.67
C GLU A 210 0.10 14.53 10.09
N VAL A 211 -0.87 14.71 11.00
CA VAL A 211 -2.25 15.08 10.67
C VAL A 211 -2.26 16.42 9.94
N GLN A 212 -2.90 16.45 8.76
CA GLN A 212 -2.99 17.63 7.93
C GLN A 212 -3.87 18.70 8.58
N GLU A 213 -3.56 19.98 8.39
CA GLU A 213 -4.29 21.11 9.00
C GLU A 213 -5.79 21.09 8.72
N TRP A 214 -6.19 20.70 7.50
CA TRP A 214 -7.61 20.61 7.13
C TRP A 214 -8.32 19.40 7.76
N ALA A 215 -7.56 18.41 8.23
CA ALA A 215 -8.06 17.21 8.88
C ALA A 215 -8.09 17.33 10.41
N LYS A 216 -7.33 18.28 10.97
CA LYS A 216 -7.49 18.73 12.36
C LYS A 216 -8.87 19.36 12.44
N LEU A 217 -9.77 18.76 13.22
CA LEU A 217 -11.06 19.36 13.50
C LEU A 217 -10.79 20.78 14.03
N LYS A 218 -11.12 21.82 13.24
CA LYS A 218 -11.34 23.14 13.84
C LYS A 218 -12.41 22.88 14.88
N GLY A 219 -12.06 23.03 16.15
CA GLY A 219 -12.92 22.66 17.25
C GLY A 219 -14.37 23.05 16.96
N GLY A 220 -15.24 22.05 16.84
CA GLY A 220 -16.40 22.12 17.70
C GLY A 220 -15.81 22.30 19.09
N GLU A 221 -16.22 23.37 19.77
CA GLU A 221 -15.90 23.64 21.16
C GLU A 221 -15.53 22.33 21.84
N ALA A 222 -14.29 22.24 22.35
CA ALA A 222 -13.96 21.19 23.30
C ALA A 222 -15.18 21.11 24.21
N PRO A 223 -15.87 19.95 24.33
CA PRO A 223 -17.10 19.89 25.09
C PRO A 223 -16.78 20.56 26.40
N GLU A 224 -17.37 21.75 26.59
CA GLU A 224 -17.16 22.63 27.72
C GLU A 224 -17.10 21.70 28.91
N GLU A 225 -15.93 21.64 29.58
CA GLU A 225 -15.61 20.63 30.60
C GLU A 225 -16.90 20.35 31.37
N LEU A 226 -17.57 19.22 31.03
CA LEU A 226 -18.86 18.91 31.64
C LEU A 226 -18.59 18.97 33.14
N PRO A 227 -19.42 19.69 33.90
CA PRO A 227 -18.96 20.47 35.03
C PRO A 227 -18.64 19.54 36.20
N LEU A 228 -17.46 18.92 36.17
CA LEU A 228 -16.89 18.17 37.29
C LEU A 228 -16.77 19.10 38.50
N LYS A 229 -16.54 20.40 38.27
CA LYS A 229 -16.59 21.42 39.32
C LYS A 229 -17.98 21.69 39.89
N GLU A 230 -19.07 21.57 39.12
CA GLU A 230 -20.43 21.68 39.70
C GLU A 230 -20.88 20.37 40.37
N ALA A 231 -20.42 19.22 39.90
CA ALA A 231 -20.65 17.95 40.58
C ALA A 231 -19.88 17.87 41.91
N GLU A 232 -18.62 18.32 41.94
CA GLU A 232 -17.80 18.41 43.16
C GLU A 232 -18.34 19.47 44.13
N ALA A 233 -18.76 20.64 43.65
CA ALA A 233 -19.34 21.69 44.49
C ALA A 233 -20.73 21.35 45.07
N ASN A 234 -21.49 20.46 44.43
CA ASN A 234 -22.75 19.96 44.98
C ASN A 234 -22.55 18.78 45.95
N LEU A 235 -21.51 17.97 45.77
CA LEU A 235 -21.12 16.93 46.73
C LEU A 235 -20.58 17.51 48.06
N GLU A 236 -19.87 18.65 48.02
CA GLU A 236 -19.44 19.36 49.24
C GLU A 236 -20.59 20.10 49.96
N LYS A 237 -21.69 20.42 49.27
CA LYS A 237 -22.86 21.05 49.89
C LYS A 237 -23.82 20.07 50.56
N ASP A 238 -23.84 18.82 50.12
CA ASP A 238 -24.68 17.75 50.71
C ASP A 238 -23.98 16.99 51.86
N THR A 239 -22.74 17.38 52.22
CA THR A 239 -21.96 16.76 53.31
C THR A 239 -21.83 17.63 54.58
N HIS A 240 -22.61 18.72 54.69
CA HIS A 240 -22.70 19.55 55.89
C HIS A 240 -24.13 19.79 56.38
#